data_AF-A0A3C2BZA1-F1
#
_entry.id   AF-A0A3C2BZA1-F1
#
_cell.length_a   1.000
_cell.length_b   1.000
_cell.length_c   1.000
_cell.angle_alpha   90.00
_cell.angle_beta   90.00
_cell.angle_gamma   90.00
#
_symmetry.space_group_name_H-M   'P 1'
#
loop_
_entity.id
_entity.type
_entity.pdbx_description
1 polymer ?
#
loop_
_entity_poly.entity_id
_entity_poly.type
_entity_poly.pdbx_seq_one_letter_code
_entity_poly.pdbx_strand_id
1 'polypeptide(L)'
;MADLETKELLLVTQQSADCAQLLQLDDVWTSMAVGGLAVGLSNLETMVSEIKPLIYGVSERALTVQAIAERNTEVLDETTRNLLSSGQLSESDRTDLVWFLRRHGRDSVIEVLRGASQALADPKSEAQNLDEQLRRITEEQYVTGDFSKKFRCGLSSSLIGGSILSLPSTAVASLGVLAAGGAVAGVTGMFLTGGVGAIAILVAGLFVARRSGC
;
A
#
# COMPACT_ATOMS: atom_id res chain seq x y z
N MET A 1 -19.93 -12.72 -15.23
CA MET A 1 -19.10 -11.69 -14.58
C MET A 1 -17.75 -12.33 -14.34
N ALA A 2 -16.67 -11.74 -14.86
CA ALA A 2 -15.33 -12.28 -14.73
C ALA A 2 -14.81 -11.92 -13.34
N ASP A 3 -14.80 -12.89 -12.42
CA ASP A 3 -13.92 -12.82 -11.25
C ASP A 3 -12.48 -12.88 -11.76
N LEU A 4 -11.58 -12.11 -11.13
CA LEU A 4 -10.14 -12.26 -11.35
C LEU A 4 -9.77 -13.74 -11.32
N GLU A 5 -8.94 -14.18 -12.26
CA GLU A 5 -8.42 -15.53 -12.19
C GLU A 5 -7.72 -15.72 -10.84
N THR A 6 -7.85 -16.89 -10.21
CA THR A 6 -7.29 -17.15 -8.86
C THR A 6 -5.80 -16.77 -8.76
N LYS A 7 -5.06 -16.90 -9.86
CA LYS A 7 -3.65 -16.49 -9.96
C LYS A 7 -3.47 -14.97 -9.92
N GLU A 8 -4.33 -14.22 -10.60
CA GLU A 8 -4.29 -12.75 -10.59
C GLU A 8 -4.67 -12.20 -9.20
N LEU A 9 -5.70 -12.78 -8.58
CA LEU A 9 -6.10 -12.41 -7.22
C LEU A 9 -4.98 -12.68 -6.21
N LEU A 10 -4.27 -13.80 -6.34
CA LEU A 10 -3.12 -14.13 -5.51
C LEU A 10 -2.00 -13.08 -5.67
N LEU A 11 -1.68 -12.69 -6.90
CA LEU A 11 -0.65 -11.68 -7.18
C LEU A 11 -1.02 -10.31 -6.60
N VAL A 12 -2.27 -9.87 -6.78
CA VAL A 12 -2.77 -8.60 -6.23
C VAL A 12 -2.75 -8.61 -4.70
N THR A 13 -3.14 -9.74 -4.09
CA THR A 13 -3.15 -9.91 -2.63
C THR A 13 -1.72 -9.89 -2.08
N GLN A 14 -0.80 -10.63 -2.69
CA GLN A 14 0.61 -10.64 -2.29
C GLN A 14 1.25 -9.26 -2.44
N GLN A 15 0.98 -8.56 -3.55
CA GLN A 15 1.44 -7.19 -3.73
C GLN A 15 0.93 -6.26 -2.62
N SER A 16 -0.35 -6.36 -2.28
CA SER A 16 -0.97 -5.52 -1.26
C SER A 16 -0.39 -5.80 0.13
N ALA A 17 -0.14 -7.08 0.44
CA ALA A 17 0.51 -7.51 1.67
C ALA A 17 1.95 -6.99 1.78
N ASP A 18 2.75 -7.14 0.71
CA ASP A 18 4.14 -6.67 0.70
C ASP A 18 4.22 -5.14 0.76
N CYS A 19 3.29 -4.40 0.12
CA CYS A 19 3.17 -2.95 0.27
C CYS A 19 2.83 -2.55 1.72
N ALA A 20 1.90 -3.25 2.36
CA ALA A 20 1.52 -2.99 3.75
C ALA A 20 2.69 -3.26 4.70
N GLN A 21 3.42 -4.36 4.48
CA GLN A 21 4.61 -4.71 5.23
C GLN A 21 5.71 -3.66 5.04
N LEU A 22 5.96 -3.19 3.82
CA LEU A 22 6.93 -2.13 3.57
C LEU A 22 6.58 -0.83 4.29
N LEU A 23 5.31 -0.42 4.32
CA LEU A 23 4.87 0.78 5.04
C LEU A 23 5.05 0.62 6.57
N GLN A 24 4.79 -0.58 7.11
CA GLN A 24 5.05 -0.86 8.52
C GLN A 24 6.55 -0.85 8.83
N LEU A 25 7.36 -1.47 7.98
CA LEU A 25 8.81 -1.48 8.12
C LEU A 25 9.40 -0.06 7.99
N ASP A 26 8.85 0.80 7.13
CA ASP A 26 9.21 2.23 7.02
C ASP A 26 8.98 2.97 8.34
N ASP A 27 7.82 2.78 8.98
CA ASP A 27 7.50 3.40 10.27
C ASP A 27 8.45 2.90 11.39
N VAL A 28 8.72 1.59 11.45
CA VAL A 28 9.64 1.00 12.44
C VAL A 28 11.07 1.48 12.18
N TRP A 29 11.54 1.42 10.94
CA TRP A 29 12.84 1.90 10.52
C TRP A 29 13.02 3.37 10.87
N THR A 30 12.04 4.23 10.56
CA THR A 30 12.08 5.65 10.89
C THR A 30 12.21 5.87 12.39
N SER A 31 11.45 5.13 13.20
CA SER A 31 11.56 5.20 14.66
C SER A 31 12.93 4.75 15.18
N MET A 32 13.51 3.71 14.58
CA MET A 32 14.83 3.18 14.99
C MET A 32 15.98 4.08 14.52
N ALA A 33 15.90 4.61 13.30
CA ALA A 33 16.88 5.50 12.70
C ALA A 33 17.00 6.81 13.49
N VAL A 34 15.88 7.35 13.97
CA VAL A 34 15.86 8.50 14.91
C VAL A 34 16.54 8.16 16.25
N GLY A 35 16.43 6.91 16.70
CA GLY A 35 17.15 6.40 17.88
C GLY A 35 18.65 6.19 17.67
N GLY A 36 19.11 6.15 16.41
CA GLY A 36 20.51 6.05 16.02
C GLY A 36 21.23 4.83 16.61
N LEU A 37 22.49 5.02 17.02
CA LEU A 37 23.35 3.96 17.56
C LEU A 37 22.82 3.33 18.86
N ALA A 38 21.93 4.01 19.60
CA ALA A 38 21.36 3.48 20.85
C ALA A 38 20.50 2.23 20.63
N VAL A 39 20.00 2.02 19.41
CA VAL A 39 19.17 0.86 19.02
C VAL A 39 20.03 -0.33 18.57
N GLY A 40 21.33 -0.10 18.36
CA GLY A 40 22.30 -1.10 17.88
C GLY A 40 22.36 -1.17 16.35
N LEU A 41 23.54 -0.91 15.79
CA LEU A 41 23.78 -0.89 14.34
C LEU A 41 23.40 -2.22 13.65
N SER A 42 23.66 -3.35 14.29
CA SER A 42 23.32 -4.68 13.74
C SER A 42 21.82 -4.88 13.51
N ASN A 43 20.97 -4.26 14.34
CA ASN A 43 19.52 -4.34 14.20
C ASN A 43 19.05 -3.53 12.98
N LEU A 44 19.64 -2.35 12.78
CA LEU A 44 19.40 -1.50 11.62
C LEU A 44 19.86 -2.18 10.32
N GLU A 45 21.04 -2.81 10.32
CA GLU A 45 21.57 -3.59 9.20
C GLU A 45 20.64 -4.76 8.83
N THR A 46 20.17 -5.50 9.84
CA THR A 46 19.23 -6.61 9.65
C THR A 46 17.93 -6.11 9.02
N MET A 47 17.38 -5.00 9.52
CA MET A 47 16.16 -4.40 8.97
C MET A 47 16.33 -3.96 7.52
N VAL A 48 17.44 -3.31 7.17
CA VAL A 48 17.75 -2.94 5.77
C VAL A 48 17.84 -4.19 4.89
N SER A 49 18.41 -5.28 5.39
CA SER A 49 18.51 -6.54 4.66
C SER A 49 17.14 -7.20 4.40
N GLU A 50 16.15 -6.97 5.25
CA GLU A 50 14.76 -7.44 5.09
C GLU A 50 13.93 -6.52 4.18
N ILE A 51 14.12 -5.20 4.30
CA ILE A 51 13.38 -4.19 3.53
C ILE A 51 13.74 -4.25 2.04
N LYS A 52 15.03 -4.36 1.71
CA LYS A 52 15.48 -4.26 0.32
C LYS A 52 14.86 -5.30 -0.61
N PRO A 53 14.85 -6.61 -0.29
CA PRO A 53 14.16 -7.61 -1.12
C PRO A 53 12.69 -7.28 -1.37
N LEU A 54 11.98 -6.75 -0.36
CA LEU A 54 10.58 -6.36 -0.48
C LEU A 54 10.40 -5.16 -1.43
N ILE A 55 11.28 -4.15 -1.36
CA ILE A 55 11.29 -3.02 -2.30
C ILE A 55 11.35 -3.54 -3.75
N TYR A 56 12.30 -4.43 -4.04
CA TYR A 56 12.44 -4.99 -5.38
C TYR A 56 11.22 -5.83 -5.79
N GLY A 57 10.70 -6.68 -4.90
CA GLY A 57 9.54 -7.52 -5.19
C GLY A 57 8.28 -6.72 -5.48
N VAL A 58 8.02 -5.67 -4.69
CA VAL A 58 6.88 -4.77 -4.90
C VAL A 58 7.03 -3.99 -6.20
N SER A 59 8.21 -3.48 -6.51
CA SER A 59 8.48 -2.79 -7.76
C SER A 59 8.31 -3.68 -8.99
N GLU A 60 8.78 -4.93 -8.95
CA GLU A 60 8.66 -5.89 -10.06
C GLU A 60 7.18 -6.20 -10.37
N ARG A 61 6.38 -6.42 -9.33
CA ARG A 61 4.95 -6.76 -9.49
C ARG A 61 4.05 -5.55 -9.75
N ALA A 62 4.50 -4.33 -9.51
CA ALA A 62 3.68 -3.14 -9.70
C ALA A 62 3.16 -3.00 -11.14
N LEU A 63 4.01 -3.31 -12.13
CA LEU A 63 3.62 -3.34 -13.54
C LEU A 63 2.64 -4.47 -13.85
N THR A 64 2.82 -5.64 -13.24
CA THR A 64 1.89 -6.77 -13.40
C THR A 64 0.51 -6.44 -12.84
N VAL A 65 0.43 -5.82 -11.66
CA VAL A 65 -0.84 -5.39 -11.06
C VAL A 65 -1.50 -4.30 -11.88
N GLN A 66 -0.75 -3.33 -12.42
CA GLN A 66 -1.28 -2.37 -13.38
C GLN A 66 -1.86 -3.07 -14.62
N ALA A 67 -1.16 -4.04 -15.20
CA ALA A 67 -1.64 -4.77 -16.37
C ALA A 67 -2.91 -5.59 -16.06
N ILE A 68 -3.01 -6.18 -14.87
CA ILE A 68 -4.24 -6.84 -14.38
C ILE A 68 -5.37 -5.81 -14.29
N ALA A 69 -5.10 -4.61 -13.75
CA ALA A 69 -6.07 -3.53 -13.65
C ALA A 69 -6.62 -3.10 -15.01
N GLU A 70 -5.72 -2.88 -15.98
CA GLU A 70 -6.09 -2.45 -17.32
C GLU A 70 -6.97 -3.51 -18.04
N ARG A 71 -6.72 -4.81 -17.81
CA ARG A 71 -7.60 -5.88 -18.32
C ARG A 71 -8.97 -5.93 -17.65
N ASN A 72 -9.06 -5.50 -16.39
CA ASN A 72 -10.26 -5.57 -15.56
C ASN A 72 -10.89 -4.19 -15.31
N THR A 73 -10.73 -3.26 -16.26
CA THR A 73 -11.12 -1.85 -16.12
C THR A 73 -12.59 -1.66 -15.76
N GLU A 74 -13.49 -2.33 -16.48
CA GLU A 74 -14.94 -2.18 -16.25
C GLU A 74 -15.34 -2.65 -14.85
N VAL A 75 -14.76 -3.75 -14.38
CA VAL A 75 -15.00 -4.30 -13.04
C VAL A 75 -14.45 -3.35 -11.97
N LEU A 76 -13.26 -2.79 -12.18
CA LEU A 76 -12.67 -1.78 -11.29
C LEU A 76 -13.54 -0.53 -11.14
N ASP A 77 -14.03 0.00 -12.26
CA ASP A 77 -14.88 1.20 -12.26
C ASP A 77 -16.25 0.91 -11.63
N GLU A 78 -16.81 -0.28 -11.83
CA GLU A 78 -18.03 -0.73 -11.13
C GLU A 78 -17.80 -0.88 -9.62
N THR A 79 -16.76 -1.61 -9.20
CA THR A 79 -16.43 -1.78 -7.77
C THR A 79 -16.17 -0.44 -7.09
N THR A 80 -15.47 0.48 -7.76
CA THR A 80 -15.21 1.83 -7.23
C THR A 80 -16.52 2.61 -7.05
N ARG A 81 -17.41 2.61 -8.06
CA ARG A 81 -18.74 3.25 -7.94
C ARG A 81 -19.58 2.62 -6.83
N ASN A 82 -19.52 1.30 -6.68
CA ASN A 82 -20.22 0.58 -5.62
C ASN A 82 -19.65 0.93 -4.23
N LEU A 83 -18.33 1.05 -4.07
CA LEU A 83 -17.73 1.52 -2.82
C LEU A 83 -18.16 2.95 -2.45
N LEU A 84 -18.24 3.84 -3.44
CA LEU A 84 -18.61 5.24 -3.23
C LEU A 84 -20.10 5.42 -2.94
N SER A 85 -20.96 4.55 -3.47
CA SER A 85 -22.42 4.63 -3.30
C SER A 85 -22.98 3.72 -2.20
N SER A 86 -22.24 2.67 -1.81
CA SER A 86 -22.63 1.76 -0.73
C SER A 86 -22.37 2.34 0.65
N GLY A 87 -22.98 1.74 1.68
CA GLY A 87 -22.71 2.02 3.09
C GLY A 87 -21.53 1.26 3.68
N GLN A 88 -20.66 0.65 2.85
CA GLN A 88 -19.54 -0.17 3.32
C GLN A 88 -18.37 0.65 3.85
N LEU A 89 -18.13 1.81 3.25
CA LEU A 89 -17.17 2.79 3.72
C LEU A 89 -17.88 3.82 4.60
N SER A 90 -17.22 4.26 5.67
CA SER A 90 -17.74 5.38 6.45
C SER A 90 -17.82 6.64 5.58
N GLU A 91 -18.59 7.64 6.00
CA GLU A 91 -18.64 8.93 5.28
C GLU A 91 -17.26 9.59 5.17
N SER A 92 -16.43 9.45 6.21
CA SER A 92 -15.05 9.94 6.21
C SER A 92 -14.21 9.18 5.17
N ASP A 93 -14.24 7.85 5.17
CA ASP A 93 -13.42 7.04 4.25
C ASP A 93 -13.84 7.24 2.79
N ARG A 94 -15.14 7.43 2.52
CA ARG A 94 -15.62 7.79 1.17
C ARG A 94 -15.10 9.15 0.74
N THR A 95 -15.12 10.12 1.64
CA THR A 95 -14.58 11.46 1.36
C THR A 95 -13.09 11.39 1.06
N ASP A 96 -12.34 10.58 1.81
CA ASP A 96 -10.92 10.35 1.59
C ASP A 96 -10.65 9.65 0.25
N LEU A 97 -11.44 8.63 -0.10
CA LEU A 97 -11.33 7.95 -1.39
C LEU A 97 -11.60 8.91 -2.55
N VAL A 98 -12.67 9.72 -2.47
CA VAL A 98 -12.98 10.73 -3.50
C VAL A 98 -11.87 11.75 -3.62
N TRP A 99 -11.37 12.28 -2.49
CA TRP A 99 -10.26 13.22 -2.48
C TRP A 99 -9.02 12.62 -3.15
N PHE A 100 -8.69 11.38 -2.80
CA PHE A 100 -7.53 10.67 -3.33
C PHE A 100 -7.64 10.45 -4.84
N LEU A 101 -8.76 9.91 -5.32
CA LEU A 101 -9.00 9.70 -6.76
C LEU A 101 -8.89 11.01 -7.56
N ARG A 102 -9.52 12.09 -7.07
CA ARG A 102 -9.46 13.41 -7.72
C ARG A 102 -8.05 13.97 -7.80
N ARG A 103 -7.24 13.77 -6.76
CA ARG A 103 -5.86 14.26 -6.70
C ARG A 103 -4.94 13.57 -7.70
N HIS A 104 -5.24 12.31 -8.04
CA HIS A 104 -4.56 11.56 -9.09
C HIS A 104 -5.17 11.77 -10.49
N GLY A 105 -6.04 12.77 -10.64
CA GLY A 105 -6.34 13.42 -11.91
C GLY A 105 -7.54 12.87 -12.68
N ARG A 106 -8.13 11.74 -12.28
CA ARG A 106 -9.37 11.18 -12.84
C ARG A 106 -10.03 10.29 -11.78
N ASP A 107 -11.35 10.22 -11.75
CA ASP A 107 -12.12 9.35 -10.84
C ASP A 107 -11.93 7.83 -11.14
N SER A 108 -10.73 7.42 -11.60
CA SER A 108 -10.40 6.06 -12.04
C SER A 108 -9.17 5.52 -11.30
N VAL A 109 -9.35 4.33 -10.73
CA VAL A 109 -8.32 3.58 -9.99
C VAL A 109 -7.16 3.14 -10.91
N ILE A 110 -7.38 3.05 -12.21
CA ILE A 110 -6.32 2.66 -13.16
C ILE A 110 -5.25 3.75 -13.25
N GLU A 111 -5.63 5.02 -13.26
CA GLU A 111 -4.67 6.12 -13.28
C GLU A 111 -3.86 6.16 -11.99
N VAL A 112 -4.50 5.85 -10.84
CA VAL A 112 -3.82 5.66 -9.56
C VAL A 112 -2.78 4.54 -9.66
N LEU A 113 -3.16 3.37 -10.19
CA LEU A 113 -2.25 2.22 -10.32
C LEU A 113 -1.12 2.46 -11.33
N ARG A 114 -1.36 3.23 -12.40
CA ARG A 114 -0.33 3.67 -13.34
C ARG A 114 0.64 4.66 -12.69
N GLY A 115 0.14 5.61 -11.91
CA GLY A 115 0.98 6.50 -11.11
C GLY A 115 1.81 5.71 -10.09
N ALA A 116 1.21 4.70 -9.46
CA ALA A 116 1.88 3.80 -8.53
C ALA A 116 3.03 3.04 -9.18
N SER A 117 2.80 2.41 -10.34
CA SER A 117 3.84 1.65 -11.03
C SER A 117 5.01 2.53 -11.48
N GLN A 118 4.75 3.77 -11.93
CA GLN A 118 5.78 4.75 -12.24
C GLN A 118 6.54 5.22 -11.00
N ALA A 119 5.85 5.39 -9.88
CA ALA A 119 6.47 5.76 -8.61
C ALA A 119 7.40 4.66 -8.08
N LEU A 120 7.02 3.40 -8.30
CA LEU A 120 7.75 2.20 -7.89
C LEU A 120 8.75 1.71 -8.93
N ALA A 121 8.90 2.38 -10.08
CA ALA A 121 9.73 1.91 -11.19
C ALA A 121 11.25 1.92 -10.93
N ASP A 122 11.72 2.64 -9.90
CA ASP A 122 13.14 2.74 -9.56
C ASP A 122 13.44 2.23 -8.13
N PRO A 123 13.35 0.90 -7.90
CA PRO A 123 13.67 0.31 -6.59
C PRO A 123 15.14 0.50 -6.20
N LYS A 124 16.04 0.68 -7.18
CA LYS A 124 17.48 0.84 -6.94
C LYS A 124 17.76 2.15 -6.22
N SER A 125 17.15 3.24 -6.66
CA SER A 125 17.32 4.54 -6.01
C SER A 125 16.85 4.50 -4.55
N GLU A 126 15.72 3.84 -4.26
CA GLU A 126 15.23 3.73 -2.88
C GLU A 126 16.12 2.82 -2.02
N ALA A 127 16.57 1.68 -2.57
CA ALA A 127 17.50 0.79 -1.87
C ALA A 127 18.85 1.47 -1.57
N GLN A 128 19.36 2.30 -2.48
CA GLN A 128 20.57 3.10 -2.27
C GLN A 128 20.36 4.21 -1.24
N ASN A 129 19.18 4.82 -1.22
CA ASN A 129 18.83 5.81 -0.19
C ASN A 129 18.86 5.19 1.21
N LEU A 130 18.38 3.95 1.37
CA LEU A 130 18.51 3.22 2.64
C LEU A 130 19.95 2.95 3.05
N ASP A 131 20.80 2.53 2.11
CA ASP A 131 22.24 2.34 2.36
C ASP A 131 22.93 3.62 2.80
N GLU A 132 22.60 4.72 2.14
CA GLU A 132 23.14 6.03 2.46
C GLU A 132 22.68 6.51 3.84
N GLN A 133 21.41 6.29 4.19
CA GLN A 133 20.91 6.58 5.53
C GLN A 133 21.62 5.72 6.60
N LEU A 134 21.77 4.43 6.35
CA LEU A 134 22.50 3.55 7.26
C LEU A 134 23.96 4.00 7.46
N ARG A 135 24.66 4.34 6.37
CA ARG A 135 26.03 4.88 6.42
C ARG A 135 26.10 6.15 7.26
N ARG A 136 25.14 7.07 7.08
CA ARG A 136 25.06 8.32 7.86
C ARG A 136 24.85 8.06 9.35
N ILE A 137 24.01 7.11 9.72
CA ILE A 137 23.82 6.72 11.12
C ILE A 137 25.14 6.20 11.71
N THR A 138 25.86 5.36 10.97
CA THR A 138 27.20 4.86 11.38
C THR A 138 28.20 5.99 11.59
N GLU A 139 28.10 7.06 10.80
CA GLU A 139 28.92 8.28 10.91
C GLU A 139 28.36 9.30 11.92
N GLU A 140 27.37 8.92 12.74
CA GLU A 140 26.71 9.79 13.73
C GLU A 140 26.06 11.04 13.12
N GLN A 141 25.64 10.96 11.85
CA GLN A 141 24.98 12.03 11.13
C GLN A 141 23.46 11.90 11.22
N TYR A 142 22.78 13.05 11.12
CA TYR A 142 21.32 13.11 11.06
C TYR A 142 20.79 12.43 9.79
N VAL A 143 19.70 11.68 9.94
CA VAL A 143 18.93 11.06 8.86
C VAL A 143 17.44 11.33 9.05
N THR A 144 16.69 11.29 7.96
CA THR A 144 15.23 11.47 7.99
C THR A 144 14.51 10.21 8.49
N GLY A 145 15.06 9.02 8.23
CA GLY A 145 14.42 7.76 8.52
C GLY A 145 13.43 7.34 7.43
N ASP A 146 12.60 8.25 6.90
CA ASP A 146 11.56 7.83 5.94
C ASP A 146 12.10 7.38 4.57
N PHE A 147 11.37 6.46 3.93
CA PHE A 147 11.41 6.28 2.47
C PHE A 147 11.07 7.59 1.74
N SER A 148 11.49 7.70 0.49
CA SER A 148 11.13 8.86 -0.32
C SER A 148 9.60 9.02 -0.41
N LYS A 149 9.13 10.28 -0.34
CA LYS A 149 7.70 10.61 -0.46
C LYS A 149 7.08 9.98 -1.72
N LYS A 150 7.82 10.01 -2.84
CA LYS A 150 7.40 9.40 -4.10
C LYS A 150 7.14 7.90 -3.93
N PHE A 151 8.07 7.17 -3.32
CA PHE A 151 7.94 5.73 -3.10
C PHE A 151 6.77 5.40 -2.17
N ARG A 152 6.64 6.11 -1.04
CA ARG A 152 5.51 5.94 -0.09
C ARG A 152 4.14 6.19 -0.74
N CYS A 153 4.04 7.21 -1.60
CA CYS A 153 2.83 7.44 -2.39
C CYS A 153 2.56 6.33 -3.39
N GLY A 154 3.61 5.78 -4.01
CA GLY A 154 3.51 4.59 -4.86
C GLY A 154 2.98 3.37 -4.11
N LEU A 155 3.52 3.07 -2.93
CA LEU A 155 3.07 1.98 -2.06
C LEU A 155 1.59 2.14 -1.68
N SER A 156 1.22 3.34 -1.20
CA SER A 156 -0.15 3.65 -0.79
C SER A 156 -1.14 3.52 -1.95
N SER A 157 -0.77 4.05 -3.12
CA SER A 157 -1.57 3.96 -4.35
C SER A 157 -1.73 2.51 -4.82
N SER A 158 -0.66 1.72 -4.79
CA SER A 158 -0.68 0.30 -5.13
C SER A 158 -1.57 -0.50 -4.17
N LEU A 159 -1.56 -0.14 -2.88
CA LEU A 159 -2.33 -0.80 -1.83
C LEU A 159 -3.83 -0.47 -1.93
N ILE A 160 -4.18 0.80 -2.21
CA ILE A 160 -5.55 1.23 -2.51
C ILE A 160 -6.07 0.51 -3.76
N GLY A 161 -5.34 0.58 -4.88
CA GLY A 161 -5.79 -0.03 -6.13
C GLY A 161 -5.84 -1.55 -6.09
N GLY A 162 -4.89 -2.20 -5.41
CA GLY A 162 -4.90 -3.64 -5.17
C GLY A 162 -6.06 -4.09 -4.28
N SER A 163 -6.43 -3.28 -3.28
CA SER A 163 -7.60 -3.54 -2.43
C SER A 163 -8.90 -3.48 -3.23
N ILE A 164 -9.04 -2.48 -4.10
CA ILE A 164 -10.24 -2.36 -4.96
C ILE A 164 -10.29 -3.51 -5.98
N LEU A 165 -9.16 -3.91 -6.55
CA LEU A 165 -9.08 -5.07 -7.44
C LEU A 165 -9.48 -6.38 -6.75
N SER A 166 -9.10 -6.57 -5.50
CA SER A 166 -9.37 -7.80 -4.75
C SER A 166 -10.80 -7.89 -4.19
N LEU A 167 -11.59 -6.81 -4.27
CA LEU A 167 -12.98 -6.81 -3.87
C LEU A 167 -13.86 -7.47 -4.94
N PRO A 168 -14.58 -8.56 -4.61
CA PRO A 168 -15.60 -9.09 -5.51
C PRO A 168 -16.69 -8.04 -5.70
N SER A 169 -17.09 -7.76 -6.94
CA SER A 169 -18.19 -6.84 -7.24
C SER A 169 -19.51 -7.23 -6.55
N THR A 170 -19.68 -8.53 -6.25
CA THR A 170 -20.83 -9.11 -5.54
C THR A 170 -20.71 -9.08 -4.00
N ALA A 171 -19.50 -9.00 -3.44
CA ALA A 171 -19.28 -8.89 -1.99
C ALA A 171 -19.63 -7.49 -1.44
N VAL A 172 -19.89 -6.53 -2.34
CA VAL A 172 -20.37 -5.19 -1.98
C VAL A 172 -21.82 -5.22 -1.42
N ALA A 173 -22.55 -6.32 -1.62
CA ALA A 173 -23.94 -6.47 -1.21
C ALA A 173 -24.14 -6.97 0.24
N SER A 174 -23.11 -7.45 0.95
CA SER A 174 -23.31 -8.16 2.22
C SER A 174 -22.16 -8.01 3.24
N LEU A 175 -21.77 -6.76 3.54
CA LEU A 175 -20.90 -6.49 4.69
C LEU A 175 -21.62 -5.61 5.70
N GLY A 176 -22.26 -6.29 6.66
CA GLY A 176 -22.64 -5.69 7.92
C GLY A 176 -21.41 -5.50 8.80
N VAL A 177 -21.12 -4.23 9.11
CA VAL A 177 -20.47 -3.72 10.33
C VAL A 177 -19.24 -4.48 10.82
N LEU A 178 -18.06 -3.87 10.62
CA LEU A 178 -16.96 -3.92 11.60
C LEU A 178 -16.23 -2.57 11.60
N ALA A 179 -16.91 -1.55 12.13
CA ALA A 179 -16.28 -0.35 12.63
C ALA A 179 -16.02 -0.56 14.12
N ALA A 180 -14.77 -0.78 14.52
CA ALA A 180 -14.29 -0.42 15.86
C ALA A 180 -12.77 -0.63 15.97
N GLY A 181 -12.08 0.46 16.29
CA GLY A 181 -10.94 0.44 17.21
C GLY A 181 -9.59 0.11 16.58
N GLY A 182 -8.70 1.10 16.61
CA GLY A 182 -7.36 0.96 16.08
C GLY A 182 -6.56 -0.18 16.72
N ALA A 183 -5.81 -0.87 15.87
CA ALA A 183 -4.51 -1.45 16.18
C ALA A 183 -3.85 -1.79 14.84
N VAL A 184 -2.83 -1.03 14.45
CA VAL A 184 -1.84 -1.49 13.47
C VAL A 184 -0.99 -2.52 14.20
N ALA A 185 -1.54 -3.70 14.45
CA ALA A 185 -0.86 -4.81 15.11
C ALA A 185 -1.31 -6.12 14.47
N GLY A 186 -0.45 -6.68 13.63
CA GLY A 186 -0.55 -8.05 13.14
C GLY A 186 -1.48 -8.26 11.94
N VAL A 187 -1.03 -7.85 10.74
CA VAL A 187 -1.63 -8.31 9.47
C VAL A 187 -1.19 -9.75 9.12
N THR A 188 -0.63 -10.50 10.07
CA THR A 188 -0.17 -11.88 9.87
C THR A 188 -1.25 -12.96 10.06
N GLY A 189 -2.52 -12.61 10.24
CA GLY A 189 -3.55 -13.63 10.42
C GLY A 189 -4.98 -13.19 10.14
N MET A 190 -5.36 -13.04 8.87
CA MET A 190 -6.76 -13.17 8.44
C MET A 190 -6.88 -13.29 6.91
N PHE A 191 -6.34 -14.38 6.34
CA PHE A 191 -6.93 -14.93 5.12
C PHE A 191 -8.29 -15.53 5.53
N LEU A 192 -9.40 -15.15 4.86
CA LEU A 192 -10.75 -15.80 4.84
C LEU A 192 -12.00 -14.93 5.16
N THR A 193 -11.95 -13.60 5.07
CA THR A 193 -13.18 -12.82 4.82
C THR A 193 -12.93 -11.81 3.70
N GLY A 194 -12.97 -12.30 2.45
CA GLY A 194 -12.42 -11.64 1.26
C GLY A 194 -12.88 -10.20 0.96
N GLY A 195 -13.94 -9.69 1.59
CA GLY A 195 -14.36 -8.29 1.47
C GLY A 195 -13.91 -7.38 2.62
N VAL A 196 -13.96 -7.83 3.88
CA VAL A 196 -13.61 -7.00 5.05
C VAL A 196 -12.13 -6.66 5.04
N GLY A 197 -11.27 -7.66 4.76
CA GLY A 197 -9.83 -7.46 4.72
C GLY A 197 -9.41 -6.44 3.67
N ALA A 198 -9.99 -6.52 2.48
CA ALA A 198 -9.71 -5.56 1.40
C ALA A 198 -10.18 -4.14 1.76
N ILE A 199 -11.32 -3.97 2.44
CA ILE A 199 -11.76 -2.65 2.93
C ILE A 199 -10.80 -2.10 4.01
N ALA A 200 -10.37 -2.94 4.96
CA ALA A 200 -9.43 -2.49 5.99
C ALA A 200 -8.09 -2.04 5.38
N ILE A 201 -7.59 -2.78 4.39
CA ILE A 201 -6.37 -2.42 3.65
C ILE A 201 -6.62 -1.11 2.87
N LEU A 202 -7.75 -0.96 2.17
CA LEU A 202 -8.12 0.27 1.48
C LEU A 202 -8.09 1.49 2.43
N VAL A 203 -8.74 1.39 3.60
CA VAL A 203 -8.78 2.47 4.60
C VAL A 203 -7.38 2.78 5.14
N ALA A 204 -6.56 1.76 5.41
CA ALA A 204 -5.17 1.95 5.81
C ALA A 204 -4.36 2.68 4.73
N GLY A 205 -4.54 2.32 3.46
CA GLY A 205 -3.93 3.00 2.33
C GLY A 205 -4.33 4.46 2.20
N LEU A 206 -5.62 4.76 2.37
CA LEU A 206 -6.14 6.13 2.36
C LEU A 206 -5.53 6.97 3.50
N PHE A 207 -5.45 6.40 4.70
CA PHE A 207 -4.83 7.05 5.85
C PHE A 207 -3.36 7.38 5.59
N VAL A 208 -2.57 6.42 5.08
CA VAL A 208 -1.15 6.63 4.77
C VAL A 208 -0.97 7.65 3.64
N ALA A 209 -1.78 7.57 2.58
CA ALA A 209 -1.76 8.52 1.48
C ALA A 209 -2.01 9.96 1.99
N ARG A 210 -3.03 10.13 2.84
CA ARG A 210 -3.37 11.43 3.44
C ARG A 210 -2.26 11.95 4.35
N ARG A 211 -1.70 11.10 5.22
CA ARG A 211 -0.58 11.46 6.12
C ARG A 211 0.67 11.86 5.33
N SER A 212 0.95 11.17 4.22
CA SER A 212 2.13 11.43 3.38
C SER A 212 1.94 12.63 2.45
N GLY A 213 0.73 13.21 2.39
CA GLY A 213 0.39 14.28 1.46
C GLY A 213 0.58 13.86 0.00
N CYS A 214 0.28 12.59 -0.27
CA CYS A 214 -0.06 12.12 -1.61
C CYS A 214 -1.33 12.86 -2.05
#